data_AF-A0AAW2VCI2-F1
#
_entry.id   AF-A0AAW2VCI2-F1
#
_cell.length_a   1.000
_cell.length_b   1.000
_cell.length_c   1.000
_cell.angle_alpha   90.00
_cell.angle_beta   90.00
_cell.angle_gamma   90.00
#
_symmetry.space_group_name_H-M   'P 1'
#
loop_
_entity.id
_entity.type
_entity.pdbx_description
1 polymer ?
#
loop_
_entity_poly.entity_id
_entity_poly.type
_entity_poly.pdbx_seq_one_letter_code
_entity_poly.pdbx_strand_id
1 'polypeptide(L)'
;MVSKKPRIVIIGAGMAGLTAANKLYTSPNSKQAFELSVVEGGRRIGGRICSSEFCGDRIETGATWIHGIEGSPVYKIAQETSSLHSDQPWECMDGIPEHPVTVAEGGHELNPSLVEPISKLFKNLMDFIQGNAIDSDGFAAEILEHCARSCGPGNLSVGSFLRKGLEAYCGVVDDQKGFKGVGNWSRKSLQEAVFAMHESTQRTFTSADDLCTLDYNAEREYIMFPGEDYHSQRLLERD
;
A
#
# COMPACT_ATOMS: atom_id res chain seq x y z
N MET A 1 5.74 11.98 -51.56
CA MET A 1 6.66 11.77 -50.41
C MET A 1 6.08 10.64 -49.58
N VAL A 2 6.82 9.56 -49.33
CA VAL A 2 6.36 8.51 -48.42
C VAL A 2 6.43 9.09 -47.01
N SER A 3 5.28 9.34 -46.36
CA SER A 3 5.28 9.80 -44.99
C SER A 3 5.80 8.66 -44.09
N LYS A 4 6.80 8.97 -43.27
CA LYS A 4 7.34 8.00 -42.33
C LYS A 4 6.31 7.79 -41.22
N LYS A 5 5.94 6.54 -40.95
CA LYS A 5 4.99 6.24 -39.88
C LYS A 5 5.57 6.67 -38.52
N PRO A 6 4.79 7.35 -37.66
CA PRO A 6 5.21 7.61 -36.30
C PRO A 6 5.48 6.30 -35.55
N ARG A 7 6.48 6.31 -34.68
CA ARG A 7 6.87 5.15 -33.86
C ARG A 7 6.50 5.41 -32.42
N ILE A 8 5.72 4.52 -31.83
CA ILE A 8 5.32 4.55 -30.42
C ILE A 8 6.09 3.45 -29.71
N VAL A 9 6.82 3.84 -28.66
CA VAL A 9 7.55 2.90 -27.80
C VAL A 9 6.94 2.96 -26.42
N ILE A 10 6.46 1.83 -25.92
CA ILE A 10 5.98 1.65 -24.56
C ILE A 10 7.12 1.04 -23.75
N ILE A 11 7.48 1.70 -22.64
CA ILE A 11 8.53 1.24 -21.73
C ILE A 11 7.84 0.53 -20.55
N GLY A 12 8.15 -0.75 -20.37
CA GLY A 12 7.53 -1.64 -19.39
C GLY A 12 6.39 -2.48 -20.00
N ALA A 13 6.52 -3.80 -19.91
CA ALA A 13 5.51 -4.80 -20.27
C ALA A 13 4.75 -5.32 -19.02
N GLY A 14 4.47 -4.43 -18.07
CA GLY A 14 3.50 -4.67 -16.99
C GLY A 14 2.05 -4.49 -17.45
N MET A 15 1.08 -4.69 -16.56
CA MET A 15 -0.35 -4.57 -16.90
C MET A 15 -0.72 -3.25 -17.58
N ALA A 16 -0.25 -2.12 -17.08
CA ALA A 16 -0.52 -0.81 -17.68
C ALA A 16 0.05 -0.70 -19.11
N GLY A 17 1.32 -1.08 -19.30
CA GLY A 17 1.98 -1.04 -20.60
C GLY A 17 1.36 -1.99 -21.62
N LEU A 18 1.06 -3.22 -21.22
CA LEU A 18 0.37 -4.20 -22.07
C LEU A 18 -1.06 -3.77 -22.41
N THR A 19 -1.77 -3.14 -21.48
CA THR A 19 -3.12 -2.58 -21.74
C THR A 19 -3.05 -1.44 -22.75
N ALA A 20 -2.10 -0.51 -22.58
CA ALA A 20 -1.88 0.57 -23.54
C ALA A 20 -1.50 0.02 -24.92
N ALA A 21 -0.60 -0.97 -24.96
CA ALA A 21 -0.20 -1.64 -26.20
C ALA A 21 -1.39 -2.31 -26.87
N ASN A 22 -2.23 -3.03 -26.11
CA ASN A 22 -3.43 -3.69 -26.63
C ASN A 22 -4.42 -2.68 -27.21
N LYS A 23 -4.71 -1.57 -26.50
CA LYS A 23 -5.60 -0.52 -26.98
C LYS A 23 -5.10 0.12 -28.27
N LEU A 24 -3.80 0.44 -28.36
CA LEU A 24 -3.20 0.99 -29.58
C LEU A 24 -3.22 -0.03 -30.72
N TYR A 25 -2.83 -1.27 -30.45
CA TYR A 25 -2.74 -2.32 -31.47
C TYR A 25 -4.11 -2.70 -32.06
N THR A 26 -5.15 -2.74 -31.22
CA THR A 26 -6.52 -3.10 -31.63
C THR A 26 -7.31 -1.93 -32.21
N SER A 27 -6.78 -0.70 -32.15
CA SER A 27 -7.43 0.46 -32.74
C SER A 27 -7.56 0.34 -34.28
N PRO A 28 -8.63 0.87 -34.89
CA PRO A 28 -8.81 0.83 -36.34
C PRO A 28 -7.62 1.48 -37.06
N ASN A 29 -7.15 0.84 -38.14
CA ASN A 29 -6.03 1.30 -38.96
C ASN A 29 -4.69 1.42 -38.22
N SER A 30 -4.53 0.87 -37.01
CA SER A 30 -3.30 0.94 -36.20
C SER A 30 -2.03 0.60 -37.00
N LYS A 31 -2.04 -0.51 -37.74
CA LYS A 31 -0.92 -0.99 -38.57
C LYS A 31 -0.52 -0.03 -39.69
N GLN A 32 -1.42 0.84 -40.13
CA GLN A 32 -1.18 1.84 -41.17
C GLN A 32 -0.79 3.19 -40.55
N ALA A 33 -1.33 3.50 -39.37
CA ALA A 33 -1.15 4.77 -38.68
C ALA A 33 0.21 4.89 -37.98
N PHE A 34 0.72 3.84 -37.34
CA PHE A 34 1.98 3.89 -36.57
C PHE A 34 2.67 2.52 -36.47
N GLU A 35 3.94 2.55 -36.07
CA GLU A 35 4.68 1.37 -35.61
C GLU A 35 4.65 1.34 -34.07
N LEU A 36 4.38 0.18 -33.49
CA LEU A 36 4.30 -0.01 -32.03
C LEU A 36 5.37 -1.00 -31.57
N SER A 37 6.07 -0.67 -30.49
CA SER A 37 7.01 -1.58 -29.82
C SER A 37 6.86 -1.47 -28.31
N VAL A 38 6.95 -2.59 -27.62
CA VAL A 38 6.98 -2.66 -26.15
C VAL A 38 8.37 -3.13 -25.75
N VAL A 39 9.02 -2.41 -24.84
CA VAL A 39 10.35 -2.74 -24.33
C VAL A 39 10.23 -3.00 -22.84
N GLU A 40 10.64 -4.19 -22.41
CA GLU A 40 10.66 -4.60 -21.01
C GLU A 40 12.11 -4.67 -20.53
N GLY A 41 12.40 -4.09 -19.36
CA GLY A 41 13.74 -4.11 -18.78
C GLY A 41 14.08 -5.45 -18.11
N GLY A 42 13.05 -6.18 -17.68
CA GLY A 42 13.17 -7.50 -17.08
C GLY A 42 13.24 -8.66 -18.08
N ARG A 43 13.40 -9.88 -17.52
CA ARG A 43 13.42 -11.14 -18.29
C ARG A 43 12.04 -11.70 -18.62
N ARG A 44 10.98 -11.08 -18.11
CA ARG A 44 9.59 -11.51 -18.28
C ARG A 44 8.67 -10.32 -18.39
N ILE A 45 7.53 -10.54 -19.04
CA ILE A 45 6.39 -9.62 -19.02
C ILE A 45 5.60 -9.78 -17.70
N GLY A 46 4.63 -8.90 -17.47
CA GLY A 46 3.73 -8.91 -16.31
C GLY A 46 4.07 -7.87 -15.23
N GLY A 47 5.31 -7.38 -15.20
CA GLY A 47 5.74 -6.38 -14.22
C GLY A 47 5.57 -6.90 -12.79
N ARG A 48 4.81 -6.21 -11.94
CA ARG A 48 4.57 -6.64 -10.54
C ARG A 48 3.60 -7.82 -10.38
N ILE A 49 3.00 -8.33 -11.46
CA ILE A 49 2.28 -9.61 -11.44
C ILE A 49 3.29 -10.71 -11.75
N CYS A 50 3.42 -11.68 -10.85
CA CYS A 50 4.51 -12.66 -10.87
C CYS A 50 4.11 -13.99 -10.24
N SER A 51 3.77 -14.97 -11.07
CA SER A 51 3.67 -16.36 -10.63
C SER A 51 5.05 -17.02 -10.63
N SER A 52 5.34 -17.85 -9.62
CA SER A 52 6.52 -18.72 -9.56
C SER A 52 6.14 -20.12 -9.09
N GLU A 53 7.01 -21.10 -9.31
CA GLU A 53 6.85 -22.45 -8.78
C GLU A 53 7.66 -22.61 -7.50
N PHE A 54 7.03 -23.13 -6.45
CA PHE A 54 7.65 -23.43 -5.18
C PHE A 54 7.15 -24.79 -4.69
N CYS A 55 8.07 -25.72 -4.44
CA CYS A 55 7.77 -27.09 -3.97
C CYS A 55 6.75 -27.86 -4.85
N GLY A 56 6.67 -27.55 -6.14
CA GLY A 56 5.72 -28.17 -7.08
C GLY A 56 4.36 -27.45 -7.17
N ASP A 57 4.15 -26.42 -6.34
CA ASP A 57 2.96 -25.59 -6.36
C ASP A 57 3.24 -24.25 -7.04
N ARG A 58 2.20 -23.67 -7.65
CA ARG A 58 2.27 -22.33 -8.23
C ARG A 58 1.88 -21.31 -7.17
N ILE A 59 2.79 -20.38 -6.88
CA ILE A 59 2.59 -19.30 -5.92
C ILE A 59 2.67 -17.94 -6.62
N GLU A 60 1.88 -16.97 -6.16
CA GLU A 60 2.03 -15.57 -6.57
C GLU A 60 3.03 -14.87 -5.65
N THR A 61 4.13 -14.39 -6.23
CA THR A 61 5.13 -13.56 -5.54
C THR A 61 4.93 -12.06 -5.85
N GLY A 62 3.78 -11.72 -6.41
CA GLY A 62 3.39 -10.37 -6.84
C GLY A 62 1.94 -10.07 -6.46
N ALA A 63 1.14 -9.59 -7.41
CA ALA A 63 -0.29 -9.39 -7.18
C ALA A 63 -1.00 -10.72 -6.86
N THR A 64 -1.59 -10.80 -5.66
CA THR A 64 -2.23 -12.02 -5.13
C THR A 64 -3.75 -11.89 -5.01
N TRP A 65 -4.29 -10.66 -5.04
CA TRP A 65 -5.69 -10.38 -4.75
C TRP A 65 -6.34 -9.54 -5.85
N ILE A 66 -7.60 -9.86 -6.16
CA ILE A 66 -8.49 -9.00 -6.94
C ILE A 66 -9.47 -8.38 -5.94
N HIS A 67 -9.31 -7.08 -5.67
CA HIS A 67 -10.25 -6.35 -4.83
C HIS A 67 -11.52 -6.00 -5.62
N GLY A 68 -12.67 -6.30 -5.03
CA GLY A 68 -13.98 -6.00 -5.60
C GLY A 68 -14.40 -6.91 -6.76
N ILE A 69 -15.65 -7.37 -6.70
CA ILE A 69 -16.30 -8.14 -7.77
C ILE A 69 -17.02 -7.19 -8.73
N GLU A 70 -17.80 -6.25 -8.18
CA GLU A 70 -18.62 -5.34 -8.97
C GLU A 70 -17.78 -4.24 -9.61
N GLY A 71 -17.97 -4.02 -10.92
CA GLY A 71 -17.26 -2.98 -11.67
C GLY A 71 -15.76 -3.24 -11.92
N SER A 72 -15.19 -4.34 -11.41
CA SER A 72 -13.78 -4.69 -11.58
C SER A 72 -13.51 -5.25 -12.98
N PRO A 73 -12.71 -4.57 -13.83
CA PRO A 73 -12.35 -5.10 -15.14
C PRO A 73 -11.53 -6.39 -15.04
N VAL A 74 -10.77 -6.54 -13.94
CA VAL A 74 -9.95 -7.73 -13.69
C VAL A 74 -10.83 -8.92 -13.33
N TYR A 75 -11.88 -8.73 -12.51
CA TYR A 75 -12.85 -9.78 -12.22
C TYR A 75 -13.54 -10.29 -13.49
N LYS A 76 -13.96 -9.37 -14.37
CA LYS A 76 -14.55 -9.73 -15.66
C LYS A 76 -13.59 -10.56 -16.52
N ILE A 77 -12.32 -10.17 -16.61
CA ILE A 77 -11.30 -10.94 -17.34
C ILE A 77 -11.10 -12.33 -16.70
N ALA A 78 -11.09 -12.43 -15.37
CA ALA A 78 -10.96 -13.71 -14.67
C ALA A 78 -12.16 -14.63 -14.98
N GLN A 79 -13.37 -14.08 -15.07
CA GLN A 79 -14.57 -14.82 -15.47
C GLN A 79 -14.50 -15.29 -16.93
N GLU A 80 -14.14 -14.39 -17.86
CA GLU A 80 -14.02 -14.70 -19.30
C GLU A 80 -12.92 -15.74 -19.59
N THR A 81 -11.88 -15.79 -18.76
CA THR A 81 -10.77 -16.75 -18.88
C THR A 81 -10.96 -18.02 -18.05
N SER A 82 -12.10 -18.15 -17.34
CA SER A 82 -12.36 -19.28 -16.42
C SER A 82 -11.26 -19.47 -15.36
N SER A 83 -10.70 -18.36 -14.87
CA SER A 83 -9.64 -18.34 -13.84
C SER A 83 -10.18 -18.19 -12.41
N LEU A 84 -11.50 -18.05 -12.24
CA LEU A 84 -12.14 -17.95 -10.94
C LEU A 84 -12.35 -19.33 -10.33
N HIS A 85 -11.94 -19.51 -9.08
CA HIS A 85 -12.21 -20.73 -8.31
C HIS A 85 -13.63 -20.71 -7.68
N SER A 86 -14.16 -19.53 -7.41
CA SER A 86 -15.50 -19.31 -6.83
C SER A 86 -16.03 -17.96 -7.26
N ASP A 87 -17.36 -17.81 -7.30
CA ASP A 87 -18.05 -16.54 -7.49
C ASP A 87 -18.21 -15.77 -6.16
N GLN A 88 -17.83 -16.37 -5.02
CA GLN A 88 -17.84 -15.69 -3.73
C GLN A 88 -16.55 -14.88 -3.52
N PRO A 89 -16.63 -13.64 -3.00
CA PRO A 89 -15.45 -12.90 -2.59
C PRO A 89 -14.70 -13.68 -1.52
N TRP A 90 -13.40 -13.94 -1.73
CA TRP A 90 -12.56 -14.57 -0.69
C TRP A 90 -12.50 -13.69 0.57
N GLU A 91 -12.63 -12.37 0.42
CA GLU A 91 -12.77 -11.41 1.54
C GLU A 91 -13.93 -11.74 2.51
N CYS A 92 -14.83 -12.68 2.17
CA CYS A 92 -15.95 -13.11 3.01
C CYS A 92 -15.88 -14.57 3.51
N MET A 93 -14.83 -15.33 3.20
CA MET A 93 -14.75 -16.77 3.52
C MET A 93 -14.16 -17.07 4.90
N ASP A 94 -13.32 -16.16 5.40
CA ASP A 94 -12.76 -16.25 6.74
C ASP A 94 -13.52 -15.22 7.57
N GLY A 95 -14.56 -15.64 8.29
CA GLY A 95 -15.39 -14.75 9.10
C GLY A 95 -14.51 -13.74 9.84
N ILE A 96 -14.48 -12.50 9.34
CA ILE A 96 -13.60 -11.48 9.87
C ILE A 96 -14.04 -11.30 11.32
N PRO A 97 -13.16 -11.53 12.31
CA PRO A 97 -13.55 -11.30 13.69
C PRO A 97 -14.07 -9.86 13.80
N GLU A 98 -15.17 -9.66 14.54
CA GLU A 98 -15.81 -8.33 14.67
C GLU A 98 -14.82 -7.22 15.06
N HIS A 99 -13.68 -7.61 15.65
CA HIS A 99 -12.59 -6.74 16.05
C HIS A 99 -11.25 -7.26 15.51
N PRO A 100 -10.38 -6.38 14.99
CA PRO A 100 -9.07 -6.77 14.52
C PRO A 100 -8.21 -7.30 15.69
N VAL A 101 -7.56 -8.44 15.49
CA VAL A 101 -6.62 -9.02 16.46
C VAL A 101 -5.20 -8.77 15.98
N THR A 102 -4.33 -8.28 16.86
CA THR A 102 -2.90 -8.13 16.58
C THR A 102 -2.13 -9.21 17.33
N VAL A 103 -1.35 -10.02 16.61
CA VAL A 103 -0.62 -11.15 17.17
C VAL A 103 0.87 -10.98 16.86
N ALA A 104 1.71 -11.00 17.89
CA ALA A 104 3.16 -11.03 17.74
C ALA A 104 3.66 -12.45 17.40
N GLU A 105 4.87 -12.53 16.83
CA GLU A 105 5.53 -13.80 16.55
C GLU A 105 5.53 -14.71 17.79
N GLY A 106 5.22 -15.99 17.59
CA GLY A 106 5.01 -16.96 18.66
C GLY A 106 3.55 -17.09 19.12
N GLY A 107 2.60 -16.41 18.44
CA GLY A 107 1.18 -16.53 18.71
C GLY A 107 0.72 -15.71 19.92
N HIS A 108 1.44 -14.64 20.25
CA HIS A 108 1.15 -13.80 21.40
C HIS A 108 0.20 -12.67 21.00
N GLU A 109 -1.07 -12.79 21.37
CA GLU A 109 -2.05 -11.71 21.20
C GLU A 109 -1.65 -10.47 22.01
N LEU A 110 -1.70 -9.30 21.35
CA LEU A 110 -1.36 -8.02 21.95
C LEU A 110 -2.61 -7.30 22.44
N ASN A 111 -2.49 -6.66 23.59
CA ASN A 111 -3.57 -5.86 24.15
C ASN A 111 -3.79 -4.59 23.29
N PRO A 112 -5.04 -4.23 22.93
CA PRO A 112 -5.33 -3.02 22.17
C PRO A 112 -4.73 -1.73 22.76
N SER A 113 -4.63 -1.62 24.09
CA SER A 113 -3.99 -0.46 24.76
C SER A 113 -2.51 -0.26 24.43
N LEU A 114 -1.83 -1.30 23.92
CA LEU A 114 -0.46 -1.20 23.40
C LEU A 114 -0.44 -0.80 21.92
N VAL A 115 -1.42 -1.28 21.15
CA VAL A 115 -1.46 -1.17 19.69
C VAL A 115 -2.09 0.14 19.25
N GLU A 116 -3.23 0.51 19.81
CA GLU A 116 -4.03 1.68 19.43
C GLU A 116 -3.23 3.00 19.49
N PRO A 117 -2.42 3.28 20.54
CA PRO A 117 -1.64 4.52 20.57
C PRO A 117 -0.61 4.62 19.44
N ILE A 118 0.04 3.50 19.09
CA ILE A 118 1.03 3.46 18.00
C ILE A 118 0.34 3.59 16.64
N SER A 119 -0.80 2.93 16.45
CA SER A 119 -1.63 3.06 15.25
C SER A 119 -2.13 4.49 15.07
N LYS A 120 -2.60 5.14 16.14
CA LYS A 120 -3.04 6.54 16.12
C LYS A 120 -1.88 7.49 15.83
N LEU A 121 -0.71 7.28 16.44
CA LEU A 121 0.50 8.04 16.15
C LEU A 121 0.85 7.96 14.66
N PHE A 122 0.94 6.74 14.11
CA PHE A 122 1.30 6.54 12.71
C PHE A 122 0.31 7.24 11.78
N LYS A 123 -0.99 7.07 12.02
CA LYS A 123 -2.05 7.75 11.26
C LYS A 123 -1.87 9.26 11.30
N ASN A 124 -1.70 9.84 12.48
CA ASN A 124 -1.54 11.29 12.64
C ASN A 124 -0.29 11.83 11.95
N LEU A 125 0.82 11.07 11.93
CA LEU A 125 2.02 11.43 11.18
C LEU A 125 1.77 11.42 9.67
N MET A 126 1.08 10.41 9.14
CA MET A 126 0.71 10.34 7.72
C MET A 126 -0.28 11.43 7.33
N ASP A 127 -1.31 11.67 8.14
CA ASP A 127 -2.27 12.76 7.92
C ASP A 127 -1.57 14.12 7.91
N PHE A 128 -0.59 14.33 8.79
CA PHE A 128 0.24 15.53 8.76
C PHE A 128 1.06 15.66 7.47
N ILE A 129 1.69 14.57 7.01
CA ILE A 129 2.44 14.56 5.74
C ILE A 129 1.52 14.96 4.59
N GLN A 130 0.31 14.39 4.53
CA GLN A 130 -0.65 14.59 3.44
C GLN A 130 -1.48 15.88 3.56
N GLY A 131 -1.33 16.63 4.65
CA GLY A 131 -2.09 17.86 4.89
C GLY A 131 -3.55 17.64 5.30
N ASN A 132 -3.89 16.43 5.78
CA ASN A 132 -5.22 16.09 6.28
C ASN A 132 -5.46 16.64 7.70
N ALA A 133 -6.73 16.70 8.10
CA ALA A 133 -7.09 17.06 9.46
C ALA A 133 -6.65 15.98 10.45
N ILE A 134 -5.98 16.40 11.53
CA ILE A 134 -5.42 15.50 12.53
C ILE A 134 -6.38 15.38 13.71
N ASP A 135 -6.70 14.15 14.10
CA ASP A 135 -7.43 13.86 15.32
C ASP A 135 -6.45 13.87 16.51
N SER A 136 -6.00 15.08 16.89
CA SER A 136 -5.02 15.25 17.95
C SER A 136 -5.68 15.55 19.30
N ASP A 137 -5.47 14.64 20.25
CA ASP A 137 -5.29 15.06 21.63
C ASP A 137 -3.98 15.89 21.74
N GLY A 138 -3.83 16.71 22.79
CA GLY A 138 -2.68 17.61 22.91
C GLY A 138 -1.31 16.91 22.84
N PHE A 139 -1.27 15.63 23.20
CA PHE A 139 -0.06 14.80 23.16
C PHE A 139 0.45 14.53 21.73
N ALA A 140 -0.44 14.20 20.80
CA ALA A 140 -0.06 14.02 19.40
C ALA A 140 0.45 15.34 18.77
N ALA A 141 -0.13 16.48 19.17
CA ALA A 141 0.28 17.79 18.65
C ALA A 141 1.71 18.16 19.07
N GLU A 142 2.12 17.87 20.31
CA GLU A 142 3.49 18.11 20.79
C GLU A 142 4.54 17.30 20.00
N ILE A 143 4.25 16.02 19.75
CA ILE A 143 5.14 15.14 18.97
C ILE A 143 5.27 15.65 17.53
N LEU A 144 4.15 16.03 16.91
CA LEU A 144 4.14 16.56 15.54
C LEU A 144 4.93 17.86 15.42
N GLU A 145 4.75 18.78 16.38
CA GLU A 145 5.48 20.04 16.41
C GLU A 145 6.99 19.81 16.61
N HIS A 146 7.36 18.84 17.46
CA HIS A 146 8.75 18.42 17.64
C HIS A 146 9.34 17.83 16.35
N CYS A 147 8.60 16.99 15.64
CA CYS A 147 9.02 16.41 14.36
C CYS A 147 9.21 17.49 13.31
N ALA A 148 8.23 18.39 13.15
CA ALA A 148 8.30 19.49 12.19
C ALA A 148 9.52 20.40 12.44
N ARG A 149 9.85 20.69 13.71
CA ARG A 149 11.03 21.50 14.09
C ARG A 149 12.36 20.78 13.90
N SER A 150 12.41 19.48 14.15
CA SER A 150 13.62 18.65 14.00
C SER A 150 13.87 18.18 12.57
N CYS A 151 12.95 18.49 11.66
CA CYS A 151 13.07 18.28 10.22
C CYS A 151 13.66 19.55 9.57
N GLY A 152 14.99 19.57 9.42
CA GLY A 152 15.71 20.67 8.76
C GLY A 152 15.43 20.75 7.24
N PRO A 153 15.93 21.78 6.54
CA PRO A 153 15.62 22.07 5.13
C PRO A 153 16.24 21.09 4.10
N GLY A 154 16.67 19.90 4.51
CA GLY A 154 17.20 18.87 3.62
C GLY A 154 16.11 17.99 3.00
N ASN A 155 16.48 17.15 2.04
CA ASN A 155 15.61 16.11 1.46
C ASN A 155 15.12 15.16 2.56
N LEU A 156 13.94 15.46 3.10
CA LEU A 156 13.24 14.59 4.03
C LEU A 156 12.51 13.52 3.23
N SER A 157 12.70 12.27 3.63
CA SER A 157 11.85 11.18 3.16
C SER A 157 10.71 10.94 4.15
N VAL A 158 9.60 10.39 3.64
CA VAL A 158 8.46 9.97 4.45
C VAL A 158 8.91 9.04 5.58
N GLY A 159 9.74 8.03 5.27
CA GLY A 159 10.28 7.11 6.26
C GLY A 159 11.09 7.81 7.36
N SER A 160 11.96 8.76 7.00
CA SER A 160 12.75 9.51 7.99
C SER A 160 11.89 10.36 8.93
N PHE A 161 10.79 10.94 8.42
CA PHE A 161 9.84 11.70 9.20
C PHE A 161 9.07 10.80 10.17
N LEU A 162 8.54 9.68 9.67
CA LEU A 162 7.80 8.70 10.47
C LEU A 162 8.64 8.16 11.64
N ARG A 163 9.91 7.82 11.38
CA ARG A 163 10.82 7.31 12.42
C ARG A 163 11.13 8.32 13.51
N LYS A 164 11.33 9.59 13.18
CA LYS A 164 11.48 10.66 14.18
C LYS A 164 10.24 10.80 15.05
N GLY A 165 9.05 10.64 14.47
CA GLY A 165 7.79 10.62 15.22
C GLY A 165 7.71 9.49 16.23
N LEU A 166 8.11 8.28 15.83
CA LEU A 166 8.19 7.14 16.74
C LEU A 166 9.24 7.36 17.85
N GLU A 167 10.43 7.87 17.51
CA GLU A 167 11.49 8.16 18.49
C GLU A 167 11.03 9.18 19.54
N ALA A 168 10.39 10.26 19.10
CA ALA A 168 9.84 11.28 19.99
C ALA A 168 8.74 10.71 20.89
N TYR A 169 7.83 9.89 20.34
CA TYR A 169 6.79 9.21 21.11
C TYR A 169 7.38 8.30 22.19
N CYS A 170 8.34 7.44 21.81
CA CYS A 170 8.99 6.52 22.74
C CYS A 170 9.71 7.26 23.87
N GLY A 171 10.36 8.39 23.56
CA GLY A 171 11.02 9.24 24.56
C GLY A 171 10.09 9.80 25.63
N VAL A 172 8.79 9.97 25.33
CA VAL A 172 7.80 10.47 26.30
C VAL A 172 7.09 9.34 27.05
N VAL A 173 6.89 8.18 26.41
CA VAL A 173 6.12 7.06 27.00
C VAL A 173 6.97 6.17 27.92
N ASP A 174 8.31 6.14 27.76
CA ASP A 174 9.20 5.34 28.63
C ASP A 174 9.18 5.77 30.11
N ASP A 175 8.63 6.95 30.42
CA ASP A 175 8.47 7.45 31.80
C ASP A 175 7.26 6.82 32.55
N GLN A 176 6.37 6.09 31.86
CA GLN A 176 5.18 5.47 32.47
C GLN A 176 5.42 3.99 32.83
N LYS A 177 5.76 3.74 34.10
CA LYS A 177 5.90 2.38 34.68
C LYS A 177 4.59 1.58 34.56
N GLY A 178 4.58 0.48 33.78
CA GLY A 178 3.42 -0.43 33.80
C GLY A 178 3.56 -1.77 33.06
N PHE A 179 4.21 -1.83 31.90
CA PHE A 179 4.23 -3.04 31.06
C PHE A 179 5.63 -3.36 30.54
N LYS A 180 6.10 -4.61 30.74
CA LYS A 180 7.46 -5.02 30.38
C LYS A 180 7.58 -5.71 29.00
N GLY A 181 6.53 -6.35 28.51
CA GLY A 181 6.57 -7.13 27.25
C GLY A 181 5.71 -8.41 27.28
N VAL A 182 5.76 -9.20 26.21
CA VAL A 182 5.11 -10.53 26.08
C VAL A 182 6.07 -11.53 25.44
N GLY A 183 6.22 -12.71 26.03
CA GLY A 183 7.16 -13.72 25.54
C GLY A 183 8.60 -13.16 25.50
N ASN A 184 9.27 -13.29 24.36
CA ASN A 184 10.60 -12.73 24.12
C ASN A 184 10.58 -11.25 23.69
N TRP A 185 9.40 -10.66 23.54
CA TRP A 185 9.25 -9.29 23.06
C TRP A 185 9.23 -8.32 24.24
N SER A 186 10.11 -7.33 24.20
CA SER A 186 10.04 -6.15 25.08
C SER A 186 8.90 -5.20 24.64
N ARG A 187 8.42 -4.34 25.55
CA ARG A 187 7.46 -3.28 25.19
C ARG A 187 7.94 -2.44 24.00
N LYS A 188 9.21 -2.02 24.03
CA LYS A 188 9.83 -1.22 22.96
C LYS A 188 9.83 -1.95 21.62
N SER A 189 10.30 -3.20 21.60
CA SER A 189 10.30 -4.00 20.36
C SER A 189 8.89 -4.27 19.83
N LEU A 190 7.87 -4.39 20.70
CA LEU A 190 6.48 -4.51 20.27
C LEU A 190 5.97 -3.20 19.64
N GLN A 191 6.27 -2.05 20.23
CA GLN A 191 5.90 -0.75 19.66
C GLN A 191 6.57 -0.51 18.31
N GLU A 192 7.86 -0.84 18.19
CA GLU A 192 8.60 -0.79 16.92
C GLU A 192 8.00 -1.75 15.87
N ALA A 193 7.63 -2.96 16.26
CA ALA A 193 7.02 -3.94 15.36
C ALA A 193 5.62 -3.50 14.89
N VAL A 194 4.78 -2.97 15.77
CA VAL A 194 3.47 -2.42 15.42
C VAL A 194 3.63 -1.23 14.48
N PHE A 195 4.63 -0.37 14.69
CA PHE A 195 4.91 0.74 13.78
C PHE A 195 5.39 0.24 12.41
N ALA A 196 6.27 -0.76 12.39
CA ALA A 196 6.79 -1.38 11.16
C ALA A 196 5.69 -2.11 10.35
N MET A 197 4.67 -2.65 11.02
CA MET A 197 3.47 -3.18 10.39
C MET A 197 2.79 -2.08 9.56
N HIS A 198 2.57 -0.90 10.14
CA HIS A 198 1.95 0.23 9.43
C HIS A 198 2.82 0.80 8.30
N GLU A 199 4.14 0.86 8.48
CA GLU A 199 5.06 1.22 7.39
C GLU A 199 4.97 0.22 6.23
N SER A 200 4.85 -1.07 6.54
CA SER A 200 4.68 -2.11 5.52
C SER A 200 3.38 -1.95 4.76
N THR A 201 2.29 -1.64 5.46
CA THR A 201 1.02 -1.30 4.82
C THR A 201 1.16 -0.06 3.93
N GLN A 202 1.84 1.00 4.38
CA GLN A 202 2.01 2.20 3.54
C GLN A 202 2.87 1.99 2.30
N ARG A 203 3.86 1.08 2.35
CA ARG A 203 4.60 0.68 1.15
C ARG A 203 3.69 0.06 0.09
N THR A 204 2.64 -0.65 0.50
CA THR A 204 1.67 -1.20 -0.46
C THR A 204 0.81 -0.11 -1.11
N PHE A 205 0.42 0.94 -0.38
CA PHE A 205 -0.35 2.05 -0.94
C PHE A 205 0.48 2.95 -1.87
N THR A 206 1.71 3.24 -1.46
CA THR A 206 2.63 4.14 -2.20
C THR A 206 3.41 3.43 -3.31
N SER A 207 3.37 2.09 -3.35
CA SER A 207 4.22 1.27 -4.22
C SER A 207 5.74 1.48 -4.00
N ALA A 208 6.14 2.07 -2.88
CA ALA A 208 7.54 2.29 -2.55
C ALA A 208 8.16 1.01 -1.96
N ASP A 209 9.34 0.62 -2.44
CA ASP A 209 10.10 -0.50 -1.85
C ASP A 209 10.53 -0.19 -0.39
N ASP A 210 10.87 1.08 -0.14
CA ASP A 210 11.23 1.64 1.16
C ASP A 210 10.70 3.08 1.28
N LEU A 211 10.01 3.40 2.38
CA LEU A 211 9.52 4.75 2.66
C LEU A 211 10.66 5.76 2.85
N CYS A 212 11.88 5.32 3.13
CA CYS A 212 13.06 6.19 3.18
C CYS A 212 13.46 6.74 1.80
N THR A 213 12.95 6.15 0.71
CA THR A 213 13.15 6.63 -0.66
C THR A 213 12.00 7.50 -1.17
N LEU A 214 10.88 7.52 -0.43
CA LEU A 214 9.70 8.28 -0.79
C LEU A 214 9.88 9.75 -0.37
N ASP A 215 9.87 10.66 -1.34
CA ASP A 215 10.06 12.09 -1.10
C ASP A 215 8.88 12.68 -0.32
N TYR A 216 9.19 13.37 0.78
CA TYR A 216 8.18 13.96 1.66
C TYR A 216 7.31 15.00 0.95
N ASN A 217 7.89 15.87 0.12
CA ASN A 217 7.14 16.94 -0.52
C ASN A 217 6.25 16.40 -1.63
N ALA A 218 6.74 15.41 -2.38
CA ALA A 218 5.95 14.70 -3.38
C ALA A 218 4.73 14.00 -2.75
N GLU A 219 4.91 13.34 -1.60
CA GLU A 219 3.80 12.70 -0.88
C GLU A 219 2.83 13.74 -0.30
N ARG A 220 3.31 14.89 0.17
CA ARG A 220 2.44 15.99 0.65
C ARG A 220 1.57 16.59 -0.46
N GLU A 221 2.10 16.66 -1.67
CA GLU A 221 1.37 17.17 -2.84
C GLU A 221 0.52 16.08 -3.51
N TYR A 222 0.63 14.83 -3.05
CA TYR A 222 -0.14 13.73 -3.60
C TYR A 222 -1.63 13.91 -3.26
N ILE A 223 -2.44 13.93 -4.31
CA ILE A 223 -3.90 13.99 -4.21
C ILE A 223 -4.42 12.68 -4.78
N MET A 224 -5.10 11.90 -3.93
CA MET A 224 -5.87 10.75 -4.40
C MET A 224 -6.87 11.25 -5.45
N PHE A 225 -6.77 10.70 -6.66
CA PHE A 225 -7.62 11.13 -7.76
C PHE A 225 -9.08 10.87 -7.39
N PRO A 226 -9.98 11.87 -7.43
CA PRO A 226 -11.37 11.68 -7.05
C PRO A 226 -12.05 10.76 -8.07
N GLY A 227 -12.15 9.50 -7.69
CA GLY A 227 -13.01 8.45 -8.22
C GLY A 227 -13.47 7.63 -7.04
N GLU A 228 -14.62 6.96 -7.13
CA GLU A 228 -15.04 6.06 -6.05
C GLU A 228 -13.91 5.07 -5.78
N ASP A 229 -13.27 5.16 -4.62
CA ASP A 229 -12.42 4.11 -4.11
C ASP A 229 -13.26 2.84 -4.16
N TYR A 230 -12.80 1.81 -4.89
CA TYR A 230 -13.44 0.50 -4.94
C TYR A 230 -13.53 -0.19 -3.55
N HIS A 231 -13.14 0.50 -2.47
CA HIS A 231 -13.11 0.02 -1.10
C HIS A 231 -14.26 0.50 -0.20
N SER A 232 -15.30 1.13 -0.74
CA SER A 232 -16.48 1.43 0.07
C SER A 232 -17.80 1.38 -0.69
N GLN A 233 -18.35 0.18 -0.87
CA GLN A 233 -19.81 0.03 -0.98
C GLN A 233 -20.36 -0.72 0.24
N ARG A 234 -20.69 0.12 1.23
CA ARG A 234 -21.78 0.02 2.21
C ARG A 234 -22.37 -1.37 2.49
N LEU A 235 -22.05 -1.85 3.69
CA LEU A 235 -22.96 -2.54 4.60
C LEU A 235 -24.19 -1.68 4.96
N LEU A 236 -25.08 -1.41 4.02
CA LEU A 236 -26.41 -0.87 4.31
C LEU A 236 -27.47 -1.58 3.45
N GLU A 237 -27.67 -2.86 3.72
CA GLU A 237 -29.02 -3.41 3.76
C GLU A 237 -29.61 -3.07 5.14
N ARG A 238 -30.52 -2.10 5.18
CA ARG A 238 -31.65 -2.11 6.12
C ARG A 238 -32.85 -1.45 5.44
N ASP A 239 -33.84 -2.32 5.21
CA ASP A 239 -35.28 -2.16 4.92
C ASP A 239 -35.71 -1.44 3.63
#